data_AF-A0A6L9LEG0-F1
#
_entry.id   AF-A0A6L9LEG0-F1
#
_cell.length_a   1.000
_cell.length_b   1.000
_cell.length_c   1.000
_cell.angle_alpha   90.00
_cell.angle_beta   90.00
_cell.angle_gamma   90.00
#
_symmetry.space_group_name_H-M   'P 1'
#
loop_
_entity.id
_entity.type
_entity.pdbx_description
1 polymer ?
#
loop_
_entity_poly.entity_id
_entity_poly.type
_entity_poly.pdbx_seq_one_letter_code
_entity_poly.pdbx_strand_id
1 'polypeptide(L)'
;MTEAFDGILKFNIWLLILDAILIFFFLGQWYIEYKRTGRYIDFWHFNLFLVFFIPVLVMYPFSSSILNIWTVWGLSNLYTIESKVNEAYIITLLGFSGVYIGKFAYDIKRPIKAFEIIIAFFANTLGRFFLKIAQSQRISRYFACIYIFVLFSFVVFIATAGLITNPREFFMLNTKYAPIYTFILSTFDVVFYILSTRVLQYGKRNDLFLFSTLILFGFFLGVRAPLILNSLSFGVLYVIYKKNGYLPISKVLLTIFFTLIIVMGLSFIRNSNKGYDLNFEIAAQAFLPEIFYGNTFSDIRDFSWVLGYWNGDLYWGLSYFAAIVSFIPSSLYPIRDLYGIGKITVNTAGLDASTHPGLRMGMFGEMYINFGLIGVIAFGIMWGYIQRRLDVLTKRFSSNGNVIRAGSVLIYSSFISYFTVSAGFWGFYITIFLLVILYLISHINANS
;
A
#
# COMPACT_ATOMS: atom_id res chain seq x y z
N MET A 1 -25.58 -9.22 -16.68
CA MET A 1 -24.87 -7.95 -16.40
C MET A 1 -25.26 -6.94 -17.47
N THR A 2 -25.22 -5.66 -17.15
CA THR A 2 -25.44 -4.58 -18.12
C THR A 2 -24.09 -4.16 -18.68
N GLU A 3 -24.02 -3.92 -19.98
CA GLU A 3 -22.85 -3.39 -20.67
C GLU A 3 -23.13 -1.96 -21.14
N ALA A 4 -22.14 -1.08 -21.05
CA ALA A 4 -22.23 0.29 -21.53
C ALA A 4 -20.95 0.67 -22.29
N PHE A 5 -21.11 1.54 -23.29
CA PHE A 5 -20.03 2.00 -24.17
C PHE A 5 -19.26 0.83 -24.80
N ASP A 6 -19.96 -0.06 -25.51
CA ASP A 6 -19.37 -1.21 -26.21
C ASP A 6 -18.51 -2.13 -25.30
N GLY A 7 -18.97 -2.32 -24.06
CA GLY A 7 -18.32 -3.22 -23.09
C GLY A 7 -17.16 -2.58 -22.32
N ILE A 8 -16.85 -1.30 -22.54
CA ILE A 8 -15.90 -0.53 -21.71
C ILE A 8 -16.31 -0.64 -20.24
N LEU A 9 -17.60 -0.51 -19.94
CA LEU A 9 -18.15 -0.74 -18.60
C LEU A 9 -19.05 -1.97 -18.62
N LYS A 10 -18.92 -2.80 -17.58
CA LYS A 10 -19.77 -3.97 -17.36
C LYS A 10 -20.06 -4.14 -15.88
N PHE A 11 -21.34 -4.14 -15.51
CA PHE A 11 -21.78 -4.07 -14.11
C PHE A 11 -23.19 -4.62 -13.89
N ASN A 12 -23.56 -4.86 -12.63
CA ASN A 12 -24.95 -5.05 -12.24
C ASN A 12 -25.59 -3.69 -11.92
N ILE A 13 -26.75 -3.38 -12.48
CA ILE A 13 -27.39 -2.07 -12.32
C ILE A 13 -27.72 -1.74 -10.86
N TRP A 14 -28.16 -2.72 -10.06
CA TRP A 14 -28.49 -2.51 -8.66
C TRP A 14 -27.25 -2.26 -7.81
N LEU A 15 -26.18 -2.99 -8.10
CA LEU A 15 -24.89 -2.77 -7.43
C LEU A 15 -24.25 -1.46 -7.87
N LEU A 16 -24.43 -1.01 -9.11
CA LEU A 16 -23.97 0.31 -9.55
C LEU A 16 -24.74 1.45 -8.85
N ILE A 17 -26.06 1.29 -8.64
CA ILE A 17 -26.84 2.26 -7.85
C ILE A 17 -26.34 2.29 -6.40
N LEU A 18 -26.11 1.12 -5.80
CA LEU A 18 -25.52 1.04 -4.46
C LEU A 18 -24.12 1.69 -4.41
N ASP A 19 -23.29 1.44 -5.41
CA ASP A 19 -21.96 2.03 -5.55
C ASP A 19 -22.03 3.56 -5.62
N ALA A 20 -22.94 4.11 -6.44
CA ALA A 20 -23.17 5.54 -6.51
C ALA A 20 -23.61 6.13 -5.16
N ILE A 21 -24.52 5.45 -4.44
CA ILE A 21 -24.92 5.85 -3.07
C ILE A 21 -23.71 5.86 -2.14
N LEU A 22 -22.84 4.85 -2.20
CA LEU A 22 -21.64 4.77 -1.37
C LEU A 22 -20.61 5.86 -1.72
N ILE A 23 -20.46 6.20 -3.00
CA ILE A 23 -19.64 7.34 -3.44
C ILE A 23 -20.18 8.63 -2.84
N PHE A 24 -21.49 8.90 -2.95
CA PHE A 24 -22.11 10.09 -2.35
C PHE A 24 -22.01 10.09 -0.83
N PHE A 25 -22.18 8.94 -0.19
CA PHE A 25 -22.01 8.79 1.25
C PHE A 25 -20.58 9.11 1.69
N PHE A 26 -19.56 8.58 0.99
CA PHE A 26 -18.16 8.86 1.29
C PHE A 26 -17.82 10.34 1.13
N LEU A 27 -18.22 10.95 0.01
CA LEU A 27 -17.99 12.37 -0.26
C LEU A 27 -18.76 13.26 0.72
N GLY A 28 -19.99 12.88 1.08
CA GLY A 28 -20.81 13.57 2.06
C GLY A 28 -20.20 13.53 3.46
N GLN A 29 -19.73 12.35 3.92
CA GLN A 29 -19.03 12.19 5.19
C GLN A 29 -17.75 13.03 5.25
N TRP A 30 -16.95 12.99 4.19
CA TRP A 30 -15.77 13.81 4.07
C TRP A 30 -16.10 15.31 4.13
N TYR A 31 -17.12 15.75 3.40
CA TYR A 31 -17.55 17.16 3.39
C TYR A 31 -18.06 17.62 4.76
N ILE A 32 -18.85 16.80 5.45
CA ILE A 32 -19.34 17.07 6.81
C ILE A 32 -18.15 17.19 7.77
N GLU A 33 -17.18 16.28 7.71
CA GLU A 33 -16.00 16.33 8.57
C GLU A 33 -15.14 17.56 8.29
N TYR A 34 -14.98 17.92 7.02
CA TYR A 34 -14.31 19.15 6.61
C TYR A 34 -15.02 20.38 7.19
N LYS A 35 -16.34 20.48 7.08
CA LYS A 35 -17.11 21.59 7.64
C LYS A 35 -17.04 21.64 9.16
N ARG A 36 -17.01 20.49 9.83
CA ARG A 36 -16.94 20.38 11.29
C ARG A 36 -15.56 20.75 11.84
N THR A 37 -14.49 20.33 11.17
CA THR A 37 -13.12 20.41 11.70
C THR A 37 -12.27 21.48 11.03
N GLY A 38 -12.71 22.03 9.90
CA GLY A 38 -11.94 22.90 9.02
C GLY A 38 -10.82 22.18 8.23
N ARG A 39 -10.68 20.85 8.40
CA ARG A 39 -9.60 20.06 7.80
C ARG A 39 -10.06 19.43 6.50
N TYR A 40 -9.40 19.78 5.42
CA TYR A 40 -9.72 19.25 4.09
C TYR A 40 -9.13 17.85 3.89
N ILE A 41 -7.93 17.64 4.41
CA ILE A 41 -7.21 16.37 4.40
C ILE A 41 -7.06 15.88 5.84
N ASP A 42 -7.52 14.66 6.07
CA ASP A 42 -7.26 13.90 7.27
C ASP A 42 -6.84 12.46 6.93
N PHE A 43 -6.25 11.79 7.91
CA PHE A 43 -5.64 10.49 7.69
C PHE A 43 -6.69 9.41 7.38
N TRP A 44 -7.86 9.49 8.02
CA TRP A 44 -8.96 8.54 7.83
C TRP A 44 -9.48 8.55 6.39
N HIS A 45 -9.95 9.71 5.91
CA HIS A 45 -10.52 9.81 4.57
C HIS A 45 -9.45 9.61 3.50
N PHE A 46 -8.23 10.09 3.71
CA PHE A 46 -7.13 9.87 2.77
C PHE A 46 -6.79 8.37 2.61
N ASN A 47 -6.67 7.64 3.72
CA ASN A 47 -6.36 6.21 3.65
C ASN A 47 -7.48 5.45 2.94
N LEU A 48 -8.74 5.67 3.33
CA LEU A 48 -9.90 5.05 2.67
C LEU A 48 -10.02 5.43 1.19
N PHE A 49 -9.64 6.65 0.82
CA PHE A 49 -9.63 7.07 -0.56
C PHE A 49 -8.69 6.21 -1.42
N LEU A 50 -7.50 5.93 -0.90
CA LEU A 50 -6.50 5.11 -1.61
C LEU A 50 -6.83 3.62 -1.63
N VAL A 51 -7.31 3.06 -0.51
CA VAL A 51 -7.45 1.60 -0.36
C VAL A 51 -8.85 1.08 -0.69
N PHE A 52 -9.85 1.97 -0.79
CA PHE A 52 -11.24 1.58 -1.02
C PHE A 52 -11.92 2.43 -2.09
N PHE A 53 -11.92 3.76 -1.98
CA PHE A 53 -12.67 4.61 -2.91
C PHE A 53 -12.22 4.40 -4.36
N ILE A 54 -10.92 4.48 -4.65
CA ILE A 54 -10.43 4.23 -6.00
C ILE A 54 -10.56 2.73 -6.34
N PRO A 55 -9.93 1.78 -5.62
CA PRO A 55 -9.81 0.40 -6.10
C PRO A 55 -11.12 -0.40 -6.06
N VAL A 56 -12.13 0.08 -5.32
CA VAL A 56 -13.42 -0.62 -5.16
C VAL A 56 -14.55 0.17 -5.80
N LEU A 57 -14.79 1.41 -5.36
CA LEU A 57 -15.96 2.17 -5.83
C LEU A 57 -15.80 2.62 -7.29
N VAL A 58 -14.70 3.31 -7.60
CA VAL A 58 -14.45 3.77 -8.98
C VAL A 58 -14.24 2.59 -9.93
N MET A 59 -13.59 1.51 -9.48
CA MET A 59 -13.16 0.40 -10.33
C MET A 59 -14.20 -0.71 -10.52
N TYR A 60 -15.28 -0.76 -9.74
CA TYR A 60 -16.32 -1.79 -9.88
C TYR A 60 -16.83 -1.98 -11.33
N PRO A 61 -17.27 -0.92 -12.06
CA PRO A 61 -17.79 -1.08 -13.43
C PRO A 61 -16.70 -1.44 -14.46
N PHE A 62 -15.42 -1.25 -14.15
CA PHE A 62 -14.30 -1.61 -15.00
C PHE A 62 -13.81 -3.04 -14.75
N SER A 63 -14.09 -3.61 -13.58
CA SER A 63 -13.51 -4.88 -13.12
C SER A 63 -13.94 -6.11 -13.92
N SER A 64 -15.04 -6.01 -14.67
CA SER A 64 -15.54 -7.08 -15.54
C SER A 64 -15.64 -6.67 -17.01
N SER A 65 -15.07 -5.52 -17.37
CA SER A 65 -15.02 -5.01 -18.74
C SER A 65 -14.35 -5.99 -19.71
N ILE A 66 -14.80 -5.99 -20.97
CA ILE A 66 -14.17 -6.76 -22.06
C ILE A 66 -12.69 -6.39 -22.25
N LEU A 67 -12.33 -5.14 -21.93
CA LEU A 67 -10.96 -4.65 -22.05
C LEU A 67 -10.00 -5.29 -21.03
N ASN A 68 -10.51 -6.02 -20.03
CA ASN A 68 -9.63 -6.81 -19.18
C ASN A 68 -9.00 -8.02 -19.88
N ILE A 69 -9.48 -8.42 -21.08
CA ILE A 69 -8.95 -9.56 -21.83
C ILE A 69 -7.43 -9.47 -22.03
N TRP A 70 -6.89 -8.26 -22.19
CA TRP A 70 -5.46 -7.98 -22.35
C TRP A 70 -4.63 -8.35 -21.11
N THR A 71 -5.25 -8.31 -19.93
CA THR A 71 -4.58 -8.53 -18.65
C THR A 71 -4.85 -9.93 -18.08
N VAL A 72 -6.02 -10.52 -18.37
CA VAL A 72 -6.47 -11.80 -17.77
C VAL A 72 -6.16 -13.03 -18.63
N TRP A 73 -5.36 -12.86 -19.68
CA TRP A 73 -4.83 -13.94 -20.53
C TRP A 73 -5.91 -14.84 -21.18
N GLY A 74 -7.03 -14.24 -21.61
CA GLY A 74 -8.01 -14.90 -22.46
C GLY A 74 -9.47 -14.75 -22.03
N LEU A 75 -10.37 -15.16 -22.93
CA LEU A 75 -11.82 -15.06 -22.74
C LEU A 75 -12.34 -15.97 -21.62
N SER A 76 -11.77 -17.16 -21.43
CA SER A 76 -12.18 -18.11 -20.39
C SER A 76 -12.06 -17.48 -18.99
N ASN A 77 -10.90 -16.90 -18.68
CA ASN A 77 -10.67 -16.22 -17.41
C ASN A 77 -11.57 -14.99 -17.24
N LEU A 78 -11.80 -14.24 -18.33
CA LEU A 78 -12.72 -13.11 -18.30
C LEU A 78 -14.15 -13.55 -17.93
N TYR A 79 -14.69 -14.61 -18.54
CA TYR A 79 -16.01 -15.12 -18.19
C TYR A 79 -16.08 -15.62 -16.74
N THR A 80 -15.02 -16.27 -16.25
CA THR A 80 -14.90 -16.66 -14.84
C THR A 80 -14.97 -15.43 -13.92
N ILE A 81 -14.21 -14.38 -14.21
CA ILE A 81 -14.21 -13.11 -13.47
C ILE A 81 -15.59 -12.46 -13.50
N GLU A 82 -16.21 -12.37 -14.68
CA GLU A 82 -17.55 -11.78 -14.86
C GLU A 82 -18.59 -12.48 -13.98
N SER A 83 -18.50 -13.81 -13.83
CA SER A 83 -19.43 -14.58 -13.00
C SER A 83 -19.30 -14.29 -11.50
N LYS A 84 -18.11 -13.84 -11.05
CA LYS A 84 -17.78 -13.63 -9.63
C LYS A 84 -17.60 -12.18 -9.21
N VAL A 85 -17.59 -11.22 -10.15
CA VAL A 85 -17.33 -9.79 -9.85
C VAL A 85 -18.30 -9.20 -8.83
N ASN A 86 -19.58 -9.57 -8.94
CA ASN A 86 -20.62 -9.07 -8.04
C ASN A 86 -20.43 -9.65 -6.63
N GLU A 87 -20.03 -10.92 -6.53
CA GLU A 87 -19.76 -11.59 -5.25
C GLU A 87 -18.54 -10.96 -4.56
N ALA A 88 -17.43 -10.79 -5.29
CA ALA A 88 -16.23 -10.12 -4.80
C ALA A 88 -16.53 -8.69 -4.29
N TYR A 89 -17.32 -7.94 -5.05
CA TYR A 89 -17.73 -6.59 -4.68
C TYR A 89 -18.57 -6.58 -3.39
N ILE A 90 -19.60 -7.43 -3.28
CA ILE A 90 -20.45 -7.53 -2.08
C ILE A 90 -19.63 -7.91 -0.84
N ILE A 91 -18.75 -8.90 -0.94
CA ILE A 91 -17.86 -9.30 0.16
C ILE A 91 -17.02 -8.10 0.62
N THR A 92 -16.47 -7.34 -0.33
CA THR A 92 -15.66 -6.16 -0.05
C THR A 92 -16.49 -5.05 0.62
N LEU A 93 -17.75 -4.86 0.21
CA LEU A 93 -18.70 -3.93 0.85
C LEU A 93 -19.05 -4.34 2.29
N LEU A 94 -19.19 -5.63 2.58
CA LEU A 94 -19.42 -6.13 3.94
C LEU A 94 -18.22 -5.81 4.84
N GLY A 95 -16.99 -6.01 4.35
CA GLY A 95 -15.78 -5.59 5.06
C GLY A 95 -15.76 -4.09 5.34
N PHE A 96 -16.14 -3.28 4.35
CA PHE A 96 -16.25 -1.82 4.48
C PHE A 96 -17.28 -1.40 5.53
N SER A 97 -18.42 -2.09 5.63
CA SER A 97 -19.39 -1.84 6.70
C SER A 97 -18.75 -2.10 8.08
N GLY A 98 -17.95 -3.16 8.21
CA GLY A 98 -17.14 -3.45 9.39
C GLY A 98 -16.18 -2.30 9.73
N VAL A 99 -15.54 -1.70 8.74
CA VAL A 99 -14.65 -0.54 8.93
C VAL A 99 -15.37 0.64 9.59
N TYR A 100 -16.60 0.96 9.19
CA TYR A 100 -17.40 2.01 9.83
C TYR A 100 -17.86 1.64 11.23
N ILE A 101 -18.22 0.37 11.47
CA ILE A 101 -18.53 -0.13 12.81
C ILE A 101 -17.30 0.03 13.72
N GLY A 102 -16.11 -0.32 13.24
CA GLY A 102 -14.84 -0.13 13.94
C GLY A 102 -14.55 1.34 14.29
N LYS A 103 -14.78 2.24 13.33
CA LYS A 103 -14.69 3.71 13.53
C LYS A 103 -15.59 4.15 14.69
N PHE A 104 -16.86 3.75 14.63
CA PHE A 104 -17.86 4.11 15.62
C PHE A 104 -17.53 3.54 17.01
N ALA A 105 -17.05 2.29 17.06
CA ALA A 105 -16.60 1.66 18.29
C ALA A 105 -15.46 2.44 18.96
N TYR A 106 -14.52 3.00 18.19
CA TYR A 106 -13.48 3.87 18.73
C TYR A 106 -14.04 5.19 19.29
N ASP A 107 -14.97 5.82 18.58
CA ASP A 107 -15.53 7.13 18.95
C ASP A 107 -16.39 7.08 20.24
N ILE A 108 -16.98 5.93 20.61
CA ILE A 108 -17.83 5.76 21.82
C ILE A 108 -17.05 5.78 23.16
N LYS A 109 -15.79 6.23 23.18
CA LYS A 109 -14.94 6.41 24.39
C LYS A 109 -14.69 5.16 25.25
N ARG A 110 -15.17 3.96 24.86
CA ARG A 110 -14.75 2.69 25.47
C ARG A 110 -13.74 2.02 24.55
N PRO A 111 -12.42 2.27 24.73
CA PRO A 111 -11.42 1.59 23.92
C PRO A 111 -11.57 0.08 24.10
N ILE A 112 -11.51 -0.65 22.98
CA ILE A 112 -11.54 -2.11 23.01
C ILE A 112 -10.22 -2.55 23.63
N LYS A 113 -10.27 -3.01 24.89
CA LYS A 113 -9.08 -3.31 25.70
C LYS A 113 -8.11 -4.26 24.98
N ALA A 114 -8.63 -5.28 24.30
CA ALA A 114 -7.81 -6.24 23.55
C ALA A 114 -6.95 -5.55 22.48
N PHE A 115 -7.54 -4.66 21.67
CA PHE A 115 -6.81 -3.92 20.64
C PHE A 115 -5.79 -2.96 21.26
N GLU A 116 -6.15 -2.24 22.32
CA GLU A 116 -5.18 -1.34 22.97
C GLU A 116 -4.01 -2.08 23.61
N ILE A 117 -4.20 -3.30 24.15
CA ILE A 117 -3.10 -4.10 24.72
C ILE A 117 -2.09 -4.46 23.63
N ILE A 118 -2.56 -4.98 22.49
CA ILE A 118 -1.69 -5.34 21.35
C ILE A 118 -0.97 -4.10 20.82
N ILE A 119 -1.69 -3.00 20.61
CA ILE A 119 -1.11 -1.76 20.10
C ILE A 119 -0.13 -1.15 21.11
N ALA A 120 -0.41 -1.23 22.41
CA ALA A 120 0.48 -0.74 23.46
C ALA A 120 1.82 -1.47 23.47
N PHE A 121 1.85 -2.78 23.18
CA PHE A 121 3.10 -3.53 23.03
C PHE A 121 3.96 -2.94 21.91
N PHE A 122 3.41 -2.73 20.71
CA PHE A 122 4.16 -2.15 19.58
C PHE A 122 4.50 -0.67 19.80
N ALA A 123 3.62 0.09 20.45
CA ALA A 123 3.89 1.49 20.78
C ALA A 123 5.04 1.64 21.79
N ASN A 124 5.11 0.74 22.78
CA ASN A 124 6.17 0.71 23.79
C ASN A 124 7.49 0.11 23.29
N THR A 125 7.49 -0.57 22.14
CA THR A 125 8.68 -1.14 21.50
C THR A 125 9.05 -0.32 20.26
N LEU A 126 8.47 -0.65 19.10
CA LEU A 126 8.75 -0.01 17.80
C LEU A 126 8.54 1.51 17.83
N GLY A 127 7.47 1.96 18.50
CA GLY A 127 7.21 3.39 18.65
C GLY A 127 8.34 4.12 19.37
N ARG A 128 8.88 3.53 20.45
CA ARG A 128 10.00 4.10 21.21
C ARG A 128 11.31 4.05 20.42
N PHE A 129 11.58 2.94 19.73
CA PHE A 129 12.77 2.81 18.90
C PHE A 129 12.80 3.87 17.81
N PHE A 130 11.70 4.00 17.07
CA PHE A 130 11.57 5.02 16.03
C PHE A 130 11.76 6.43 16.58
N LEU A 131 11.10 6.78 17.69
CA LEU A 131 11.23 8.11 18.32
C LEU A 131 12.70 8.44 18.61
N LYS A 132 13.43 7.53 19.26
CA LYS A 132 14.83 7.76 19.64
C LYS A 132 15.74 7.91 18.40
N ILE A 133 15.54 7.07 17.39
CA ILE A 133 16.31 7.12 16.14
C ILE A 133 16.03 8.41 15.38
N ALA A 134 14.74 8.71 15.13
CA ALA A 134 14.33 9.87 14.36
C ALA A 134 14.66 11.20 15.05
N GLN A 135 14.71 11.26 16.38
CA GLN A 135 15.20 12.44 17.11
C GLN A 135 16.72 12.58 17.04
N SER A 136 17.46 11.46 17.06
CA SER A 136 18.92 11.47 16.98
C SER A 136 19.43 11.87 15.59
N GLN A 137 20.00 13.08 15.51
CA GLN A 137 20.57 13.63 14.27
C GLN A 137 21.72 12.80 13.72
N ARG A 138 22.63 12.33 14.59
CA ARG A 138 23.81 11.56 14.17
C ARG A 138 23.38 10.24 13.52
N ILE A 139 22.54 9.48 14.22
CA ILE A 139 22.14 8.13 13.79
C ILE A 139 21.31 8.18 12.53
N SER A 140 20.29 9.05 12.50
CA SER A 140 19.43 9.18 11.33
C SER A 140 20.24 9.58 10.08
N ARG A 141 21.20 10.50 10.21
CA ARG A 141 22.03 10.94 9.08
C ARG A 141 23.04 9.89 8.65
N TYR A 142 23.75 9.25 9.59
CA TYR A 142 24.71 8.20 9.24
C TYR A 142 24.01 7.03 8.54
N PHE A 143 22.87 6.60 9.08
CA PHE A 143 22.08 5.55 8.45
C PHE A 143 21.60 5.95 7.05
N ALA A 144 21.10 7.17 6.89
CA ALA A 144 20.71 7.70 5.58
C ALA A 144 21.88 7.77 4.59
N CYS A 145 23.07 8.23 5.01
CA CYS A 145 24.25 8.27 4.15
C CYS A 145 24.68 6.88 3.69
N ILE A 146 24.73 5.91 4.61
CA ILE A 146 25.06 4.51 4.28
C ILE A 146 24.04 3.96 3.29
N TYR A 147 22.75 4.21 3.52
CA TYR A 147 21.72 3.70 2.63
C TYR A 147 21.71 4.39 1.26
N ILE A 148 21.97 5.70 1.19
CA ILE A 148 22.16 6.42 -0.08
C ILE A 148 23.36 5.87 -0.84
N PHE A 149 24.44 5.49 -0.15
CA PHE A 149 25.57 4.81 -0.79
C PHE A 149 25.15 3.45 -1.37
N VAL A 150 24.37 2.64 -0.63
CA VAL A 150 23.80 1.38 -1.15
C VAL A 150 22.93 1.63 -2.39
N LEU A 151 22.08 2.66 -2.38
CA LEU A 151 21.28 3.03 -3.53
C LEU A 151 22.13 3.47 -4.72
N PHE A 152 23.18 4.27 -4.48
CA PHE A 152 24.12 4.66 -5.53
C PHE A 152 24.81 3.43 -6.14
N SER A 153 25.32 2.51 -5.32
CA SER A 153 25.90 1.24 -5.79
C SER A 153 24.88 0.41 -6.56
N PHE A 154 23.62 0.39 -6.13
CA PHE A 154 22.53 -0.27 -6.86
C PHE A 154 22.30 0.38 -8.24
N VAL A 155 22.29 1.71 -8.32
CA VAL A 155 22.15 2.43 -9.60
C VAL A 155 23.33 2.16 -10.54
N VAL A 156 24.56 2.14 -10.02
CA VAL A 156 25.74 1.78 -10.81
C VAL A 156 25.63 0.35 -11.33
N PHE A 157 25.22 -0.60 -10.47
CA PHE A 157 25.02 -1.99 -10.87
C PHE A 157 24.00 -2.13 -12.01
N ILE A 158 22.80 -1.57 -11.87
CA ILE A 158 21.77 -1.64 -12.93
C ILE A 158 22.20 -0.90 -14.21
N ALA A 159 23.00 0.16 -14.09
CA ALA A 159 23.57 0.86 -15.24
C ALA A 159 24.57 0.00 -16.00
N THR A 160 25.50 -0.63 -15.29
CA THR A 160 26.47 -1.56 -15.92
C THR A 160 25.80 -2.80 -16.51
N ALA A 161 24.66 -3.23 -15.95
CA ALA A 161 23.88 -4.34 -16.47
C ALA A 161 22.96 -3.98 -17.65
N GLY A 162 22.84 -2.69 -18.02
CA GLY A 162 21.93 -2.23 -19.06
C GLY A 162 20.43 -2.28 -18.66
N LEU A 163 20.12 -2.35 -17.37
CA LEU A 163 18.78 -2.57 -16.82
C LEU A 163 18.19 -1.35 -16.08
N ILE A 164 18.67 -0.14 -16.38
CA ILE A 164 18.23 1.11 -15.72
C ILE A 164 16.71 1.29 -15.75
N THR A 165 16.06 0.89 -16.84
CA THR A 165 14.63 1.11 -17.05
C THR A 165 13.73 -0.01 -16.53
N ASN A 166 14.30 -1.20 -16.29
CA ASN A 166 13.60 -2.30 -15.63
C ASN A 166 14.49 -3.09 -14.64
N PRO A 167 14.93 -2.47 -13.52
CA PRO A 167 15.78 -3.11 -12.51
C PRO A 167 15.23 -4.43 -11.96
N ARG A 168 13.89 -4.54 -11.91
CA ARG A 168 13.18 -5.69 -11.34
C ARG A 168 13.38 -6.97 -12.17
N GLU A 169 13.58 -6.84 -13.47
CA GLU A 169 13.72 -7.96 -14.40
C GLU A 169 14.91 -8.85 -14.04
N PHE A 170 16.03 -8.24 -13.64
CA PHE A 170 17.21 -8.96 -13.17
C PHE A 170 16.86 -9.93 -12.02
N PHE A 171 16.12 -9.45 -11.03
CA PHE A 171 15.78 -10.20 -9.82
C PHE A 171 14.67 -11.22 -10.05
N MET A 172 13.83 -11.02 -11.06
CA MET A 172 12.86 -12.02 -11.52
C MET A 172 13.56 -13.19 -12.19
N LEU A 173 14.53 -12.92 -13.07
CA LEU A 173 15.31 -13.96 -13.74
C LEU A 173 16.28 -14.67 -12.77
N ASN A 174 16.81 -13.94 -11.78
CA ASN A 174 17.74 -14.46 -10.78
C ASN A 174 17.11 -14.46 -9.38
N THR A 175 16.13 -15.34 -9.18
CA THR A 175 15.33 -15.44 -7.94
C THR A 175 16.17 -15.58 -6.67
N LYS A 176 17.39 -16.13 -6.76
CA LYS A 176 18.37 -16.19 -5.66
C LYS A 176 18.67 -14.82 -5.03
N TYR A 177 18.66 -13.74 -5.82
CA TYR A 177 18.97 -12.38 -5.36
C TYR A 177 17.72 -11.56 -5.00
N ALA A 178 16.52 -12.10 -5.21
CA ALA A 178 15.27 -11.41 -4.86
C ALA A 178 15.21 -10.95 -3.39
N PRO A 179 15.71 -11.70 -2.38
CA PRO A 179 15.73 -11.23 -1.00
C PRO A 179 16.54 -9.94 -0.78
N ILE A 180 17.65 -9.77 -1.52
CA ILE A 180 18.49 -8.56 -1.44
C ILE A 180 17.72 -7.36 -1.96
N TYR A 181 17.05 -7.52 -3.10
CA TYR A 181 16.24 -6.46 -3.68
C TYR A 181 15.07 -6.07 -2.77
N THR A 182 14.35 -7.04 -2.20
CA THR A 182 13.29 -6.77 -1.22
C THR A 182 13.84 -6.11 0.05
N PHE A 183 15.07 -6.42 0.46
CA PHE A 183 15.76 -5.73 1.56
C PHE A 183 16.04 -4.27 1.23
N ILE A 184 16.53 -3.97 0.03
CA ILE A 184 16.73 -2.60 -0.45
C ILE A 184 15.40 -1.84 -0.44
N LEU A 185 14.33 -2.41 -1.01
CA LEU A 185 13.00 -1.79 -1.04
C LEU A 185 12.44 -1.52 0.36
N SER A 186 12.50 -2.50 1.27
CA SER A 186 11.95 -2.32 2.62
C SER A 186 12.77 -1.31 3.43
N THR A 187 14.09 -1.26 3.23
CA THR A 187 14.96 -0.26 3.85
C THR A 187 14.67 1.14 3.32
N PHE A 188 14.28 1.26 2.04
CA PHE A 188 13.86 2.54 1.44
C PHE A 188 12.72 3.15 2.24
N ASP A 189 11.67 2.38 2.51
CA ASP A 189 10.50 2.84 3.24
C ASP A 189 10.86 3.34 4.64
N VAL A 190 11.72 2.62 5.36
CA VAL A 190 12.18 3.00 6.70
C VAL A 190 12.99 4.30 6.67
N VAL A 191 13.98 4.41 5.78
CA VAL A 191 14.84 5.62 5.66
C VAL A 191 14.01 6.82 5.19
N PHE A 192 13.11 6.62 4.23
CA PHE A 192 12.18 7.64 3.77
C PHE A 192 11.35 8.16 4.94
N TYR A 193 10.80 7.26 5.75
CA TYR A 193 9.96 7.63 6.87
C TYR A 193 10.72 8.40 7.97
N ILE A 194 11.94 7.98 8.29
CA ILE A 194 12.82 8.68 9.24
C ILE A 194 13.17 10.09 8.72
N LEU A 195 13.65 10.20 7.48
CA LEU A 195 14.08 11.50 6.94
C LEU A 195 12.90 12.45 6.73
N SER A 196 11.78 11.95 6.21
CA SER A 196 10.60 12.77 5.93
C SER A 196 10.03 13.40 7.21
N THR A 197 9.89 12.63 8.30
CA THR A 197 9.44 13.16 9.60
C THR A 197 10.44 14.16 10.20
N ARG A 198 11.75 13.93 10.04
CA ARG A 198 12.80 14.87 10.47
C ARG A 198 12.79 16.17 9.68
N VAL A 199 12.63 16.11 8.36
CA VAL A 199 12.52 17.27 7.49
C VAL A 199 11.33 18.13 7.91
N LEU A 200 10.18 17.52 8.22
CA LEU A 200 9.00 18.25 8.70
C LEU A 200 9.21 18.88 10.08
N GLN A 201 9.84 18.14 11.01
CA GLN A 201 10.04 18.58 12.38
C GLN A 201 11.09 19.70 12.48
N TYR A 202 12.26 19.50 11.86
CA TYR A 202 13.44 20.33 12.09
C TYR A 202 13.81 21.22 10.91
N GLY A 203 13.44 20.87 9.67
CA GLY A 203 13.73 21.69 8.48
C GLY A 203 15.21 21.96 8.20
N LYS A 204 16.13 21.14 8.73
CA LYS A 204 17.58 21.36 8.57
C LYS A 204 18.02 21.10 7.12
N ARG A 205 18.89 21.96 6.59
CA ARG A 205 19.42 21.85 5.20
C ARG A 205 20.01 20.47 4.88
N ASN A 206 20.78 19.88 5.80
CA ASN A 206 21.36 18.55 5.57
C ASN A 206 20.29 17.45 5.51
N ASP A 207 19.23 17.55 6.30
CA ASP A 207 18.15 16.57 6.30
C ASP A 207 17.35 16.69 4.99
N LEU A 208 17.14 17.93 4.50
CA LEU A 208 16.55 18.21 3.19
C LEU A 208 17.39 17.67 2.05
N PHE A 209 18.71 17.89 2.08
CA PHE A 209 19.63 17.37 1.06
C PHE A 209 19.57 15.84 1.00
N LEU A 210 19.71 15.16 2.14
CA LEU A 210 19.62 13.70 2.21
C LEU A 210 18.27 13.18 1.71
N PHE A 211 17.17 13.86 2.06
CA PHE A 211 15.84 13.47 1.63
C PHE A 211 15.64 13.65 0.12
N SER A 212 16.11 14.76 -0.46
CA SER A 212 16.07 14.99 -1.91
C SER A 212 16.91 13.97 -2.68
N THR A 213 18.12 13.66 -2.18
CA THR A 213 18.97 12.61 -2.77
C THR A 213 18.33 11.24 -2.68
N LEU A 214 17.67 10.91 -1.57
CA LEU A 214 16.91 9.67 -1.41
C LEU A 214 15.79 9.57 -2.45
N ILE A 215 15.00 10.64 -2.65
CA ILE A 215 13.93 10.68 -3.66
C ILE A 215 14.51 10.46 -5.06
N LEU A 216 15.62 11.14 -5.40
CA LEU A 216 16.28 11.02 -6.69
C LEU A 216 16.68 9.57 -6.98
N PHE A 217 17.35 8.90 -6.04
CA PHE A 217 17.74 7.50 -6.21
C PHE A 217 16.55 6.54 -6.15
N GLY A 218 15.48 6.89 -5.43
CA GLY A 218 14.26 6.10 -5.35
C GLY A 218 13.60 5.85 -6.72
N PHE A 219 13.75 6.77 -7.67
CA PHE A 219 13.25 6.58 -9.04
C PHE A 219 13.89 5.39 -9.78
N PHE A 220 15.13 5.04 -9.40
CA PHE A 220 15.88 3.96 -10.02
C PHE A 220 15.62 2.60 -9.37
N LEU A 221 14.74 2.49 -8.38
CA LEU A 221 14.40 1.20 -7.76
C LEU A 221 13.59 0.28 -8.68
N GLY A 222 13.02 0.78 -9.78
CA GLY A 222 12.21 -0.02 -10.70
C GLY A 222 10.79 -0.33 -10.22
N VAL A 223 10.41 0.09 -9.02
CA VAL A 223 9.04 -0.01 -8.48
C VAL A 223 8.58 1.38 -8.06
N ARG A 224 7.50 1.86 -8.69
CA ARG A 224 6.99 3.24 -8.53
C ARG A 224 6.12 3.43 -7.30
N ALA A 225 5.40 2.37 -6.92
CA ALA A 225 4.42 2.42 -5.84
C ALA A 225 5.03 2.86 -4.50
N PRO A 226 6.18 2.33 -4.02
CA PRO A 226 6.80 2.78 -2.77
C PRO A 226 7.11 4.28 -2.78
N LEU A 227 7.75 4.80 -3.83
CA LEU A 227 8.10 6.22 -3.92
C LEU A 227 6.84 7.11 -3.91
N ILE A 228 5.83 6.77 -4.72
CA ILE A 228 4.60 7.56 -4.84
C ILE A 228 3.81 7.51 -3.53
N LEU A 229 3.56 6.32 -2.98
CA LEU A 229 2.77 6.13 -1.76
C LEU A 229 3.45 6.77 -0.54
N ASN A 230 4.79 6.64 -0.42
CA ASN A 230 5.54 7.30 0.64
C ASN A 230 5.52 8.83 0.48
N SER A 231 5.65 9.34 -0.75
CA SER A 231 5.57 10.78 -1.02
C SER A 231 4.19 11.37 -0.73
N LEU A 232 3.12 10.64 -1.09
CA LEU A 232 1.76 11.04 -0.74
C LEU A 232 1.54 11.01 0.78
N SER A 233 2.02 9.98 1.47
CA SER A 233 1.96 9.88 2.94
C SER A 233 2.70 11.03 3.63
N PHE A 234 3.88 11.40 3.12
CA PHE A 234 4.60 12.59 3.54
C PHE A 234 3.81 13.88 3.27
N GLY A 235 3.19 14.01 2.10
CA GLY A 235 2.34 15.13 1.73
C GLY A 235 1.16 15.31 2.68
N VAL A 236 0.51 14.20 3.07
CA VAL A 236 -0.58 14.21 4.06
C VAL A 236 -0.08 14.66 5.43
N LEU A 237 1.03 14.10 5.92
CA LEU A 237 1.65 14.54 7.17
C LEU A 237 2.04 16.03 7.13
N TYR A 238 2.60 16.50 6.01
CA TYR A 238 2.93 17.90 5.78
C TYR A 238 1.68 18.78 5.87
N VAL A 239 0.58 18.42 5.19
CA VAL A 239 -0.66 19.22 5.20
C VAL A 239 -1.28 19.22 6.59
N ILE A 240 -1.36 18.07 7.26
CA ILE A 240 -1.89 17.96 8.63
C ILE A 240 -1.06 18.82 9.60
N TYR A 241 0.27 18.80 9.46
CA TYR A 241 1.17 19.49 10.39
C TYR A 241 1.33 20.99 10.10
N LYS A 242 1.69 21.36 8.87
CA LYS A 242 2.03 22.75 8.49
C LYS A 242 0.81 23.57 8.08
N LYS A 243 -0.28 22.93 7.68
CA LYS A 243 -1.48 23.60 7.16
C LYS A 243 -2.73 23.25 7.96
N ASN A 244 -2.59 22.59 9.12
CA ASN A 244 -3.71 22.15 9.95
C ASN A 244 -4.75 21.32 9.17
N GLY A 245 -4.33 20.56 8.17
CA GLY A 245 -5.22 19.76 7.32
C GLY A 245 -5.85 20.53 6.15
N TYR A 246 -5.60 21.84 6.00
CA TYR A 246 -6.18 22.62 4.92
C TYR A 246 -5.31 22.62 3.66
N LEU A 247 -5.83 22.04 2.58
CA LEU A 247 -5.27 22.16 1.23
C LEU A 247 -6.42 22.41 0.26
N PRO A 248 -6.45 23.54 -0.49
CA PRO A 248 -7.55 23.81 -1.41
C PRO A 248 -7.61 22.74 -2.52
N ILE A 249 -8.83 22.43 -2.97
CA ILE A 249 -9.08 21.40 -4.01
C ILE A 249 -8.23 21.61 -5.26
N SER A 250 -8.01 22.87 -5.68
CA SER A 250 -7.18 23.18 -6.84
C SER A 250 -5.75 22.66 -6.71
N LYS A 251 -5.17 22.73 -5.50
CA LYS A 251 -3.83 22.18 -5.24
C LYS A 251 -3.83 20.66 -5.16
N VAL A 252 -4.90 20.06 -4.63
CA VAL A 252 -5.08 18.60 -4.65
C VAL A 252 -5.13 18.09 -6.08
N LEU A 253 -5.97 18.70 -6.92
CA LEU A 253 -6.09 18.38 -8.35
C LEU A 253 -4.76 18.57 -9.07
N LEU A 254 -4.03 19.66 -8.76
CA LEU A 254 -2.70 19.91 -9.32
C LEU A 254 -1.69 18.82 -8.91
N THR A 255 -1.71 18.37 -7.65
CA THR A 255 -0.84 17.26 -7.18
C THR A 255 -1.19 15.94 -7.88
N ILE A 256 -2.48 15.63 -8.05
CA ILE A 256 -2.92 14.45 -8.80
C ILE A 256 -2.44 14.55 -10.24
N PHE A 257 -2.66 15.69 -10.90
CA PHE A 257 -2.25 15.93 -12.27
C PHE A 257 -0.73 15.75 -12.48
N PHE A 258 0.11 16.36 -11.63
CA PHE A 258 1.56 16.17 -11.70
C PHE A 258 1.98 14.72 -11.43
N THR A 259 1.31 14.04 -10.50
CA THR A 259 1.57 12.63 -10.20
C THR A 259 1.26 11.77 -11.43
N LEU A 260 0.13 12.02 -12.11
CA LEU A 260 -0.22 11.33 -13.35
C LEU A 260 0.81 11.60 -14.46
N ILE A 261 1.26 12.84 -14.64
CA ILE A 261 2.33 13.18 -15.61
C ILE A 261 3.61 12.38 -15.31
N ILE A 262 4.05 12.32 -14.04
CA ILE A 262 5.24 11.56 -13.65
C ILE A 262 5.05 10.08 -13.95
N VAL A 263 3.89 9.51 -13.62
CA VAL A 263 3.59 8.10 -13.90
C VAL A 263 3.56 7.82 -15.41
N MET A 264 2.98 8.74 -16.20
CA MET A 264 2.97 8.67 -17.68
C MET A 264 4.38 8.71 -18.26
N GLY A 265 5.18 9.70 -17.86
CA GLY A 265 6.57 9.87 -18.34
C GLY A 265 7.42 8.66 -18.01
N LEU A 266 7.28 8.09 -16.81
CA LEU A 266 7.96 6.85 -16.45
C LEU A 266 7.46 5.65 -17.26
N SER A 267 6.16 5.58 -17.58
CA SER A 267 5.60 4.52 -18.45
C SER A 267 6.19 4.58 -19.86
N PHE A 268 6.31 5.78 -20.41
CA PHE A 268 6.92 6.04 -21.71
C PHE A 268 8.37 5.54 -21.77
N ILE A 269 9.21 5.92 -20.80
CA ILE A 269 10.62 5.51 -20.71
C ILE A 269 10.79 3.98 -20.61
N ARG A 270 9.83 3.29 -20.00
CA ARG A 270 9.84 1.83 -19.89
C ARG A 270 9.55 1.15 -21.23
N ASN A 271 8.57 1.68 -21.96
CA ASN A 271 8.11 1.04 -23.19
C ASN A 271 9.03 1.36 -24.38
N SER A 272 9.71 2.51 -24.39
CA SER A 272 10.63 2.92 -25.46
C SER A 272 11.82 1.96 -25.65
N ASN A 273 12.22 1.21 -24.62
CA ASN A 273 13.31 0.24 -24.71
C ASN A 273 12.90 -1.13 -25.25
N LYS A 274 11.61 -1.37 -25.51
CA LYS A 274 11.13 -2.64 -26.12
C LYS A 274 11.26 -2.66 -27.65
N GLY A 275 12.00 -1.73 -28.26
CA GLY A 275 12.25 -1.68 -29.70
C GLY A 275 11.04 -1.23 -30.54
N TYR A 276 10.00 -0.70 -29.91
CA TYR A 276 8.89 -0.04 -30.60
C TYR A 276 9.24 1.43 -30.80
N ASP A 277 9.12 1.93 -32.04
CA ASP A 277 9.06 3.37 -32.36
C ASP A 277 7.81 3.97 -31.69
N LEU A 278 7.94 4.26 -30.40
CA LEU A 278 6.84 4.74 -29.58
C LEU A 278 6.74 6.26 -29.73
N ASN A 279 5.84 6.67 -30.61
CA ASN A 279 5.32 8.04 -30.61
C ASN A 279 4.64 8.34 -29.27
N PHE A 280 4.84 9.55 -28.75
CA PHE A 280 4.22 10.04 -27.51
C PHE A 280 2.70 9.84 -27.50
N GLU A 281 2.05 9.96 -28.67
CA GLU A 281 0.61 9.73 -28.85
C GLU A 281 0.19 8.30 -28.50
N ILE A 282 0.94 7.28 -28.91
CA ILE A 282 0.63 5.88 -28.64
C ILE A 282 0.76 5.59 -27.14
N ALA A 283 1.78 6.16 -26.49
CA ALA A 283 1.96 6.02 -25.05
C ALA A 283 0.89 6.77 -24.24
N ALA A 284 0.43 7.92 -24.72
CA ALA A 284 -0.69 8.65 -24.12
C ALA A 284 -2.00 7.86 -24.26
N GLN A 285 -2.24 7.23 -25.42
CA GLN A 285 -3.40 6.36 -25.65
C GLN A 285 -3.37 5.09 -24.79
N ALA A 286 -2.19 4.51 -24.54
CA ALA A 286 -2.05 3.32 -23.70
C ALA A 286 -2.17 3.59 -22.18
N PHE A 287 -2.11 4.85 -21.75
CA PHE A 287 -2.08 5.20 -20.33
C PHE A 287 -3.41 4.99 -19.61
N LEU A 288 -4.52 5.49 -20.19
CA LEU A 288 -5.85 5.32 -19.57
C LEU A 288 -6.24 3.84 -19.46
N PRO A 289 -6.02 2.99 -20.48
CA PRO A 289 -6.21 1.55 -20.34
C PRO A 289 -5.35 0.91 -19.24
N GLU A 290 -4.10 1.33 -19.04
CA GLU A 290 -3.23 0.81 -17.97
C GLU A 290 -3.74 1.17 -16.56
N ILE A 291 -4.42 2.31 -16.40
CA ILE A 291 -5.05 2.70 -15.13
C ILE A 291 -6.27 1.82 -14.83
N PHE A 292 -7.20 1.71 -15.80
CA PHE A 292 -8.51 1.09 -15.56
C PHE A 292 -8.55 -0.42 -15.81
N TYR A 293 -7.70 -0.95 -16.70
CA TYR A 293 -7.70 -2.37 -17.09
C TYR A 293 -6.35 -3.04 -16.86
N GLY A 294 -5.29 -2.27 -16.57
CA GLY A 294 -4.00 -2.79 -16.17
C GLY A 294 -3.99 -3.38 -14.76
N ASN A 295 -2.78 -3.57 -14.22
CA ASN A 295 -2.57 -4.12 -12.87
C ASN A 295 -2.39 -3.02 -11.82
N THR A 296 -2.89 -1.80 -12.06
CA THR A 296 -2.76 -0.67 -11.11
C THR A 296 -3.81 -0.77 -10.01
N PHE A 297 -5.09 -0.85 -10.40
CA PHE A 297 -6.23 -0.97 -9.50
C PHE A 297 -7.08 -2.20 -9.87
N SER A 298 -6.47 -3.39 -9.75
CA SER A 298 -7.07 -4.65 -10.18
C SER A 298 -7.84 -5.40 -9.10
N ASP A 299 -7.97 -4.82 -7.91
CA ASP A 299 -8.33 -5.52 -6.67
C ASP A 299 -9.62 -6.35 -6.77
N ILE A 300 -10.71 -5.77 -7.27
CA ILE A 300 -11.99 -6.48 -7.43
C ILE A 300 -11.89 -7.54 -8.53
N ARG A 301 -11.29 -7.22 -9.67
CA ARG A 301 -11.10 -8.17 -10.79
C ARG A 301 -10.29 -9.40 -10.36
N ASP A 302 -9.15 -9.17 -9.74
CA ASP A 302 -8.22 -10.19 -9.29
C ASP A 302 -8.83 -11.03 -8.16
N PHE A 303 -9.59 -10.41 -7.23
CA PHE A 303 -10.35 -11.16 -6.23
C PHE A 303 -11.40 -12.06 -6.89
N SER A 304 -12.11 -11.56 -7.88
CA SER A 304 -13.12 -12.32 -8.63
C SER A 304 -12.52 -13.49 -9.38
N TRP A 305 -11.32 -13.30 -9.93
CA TRP A 305 -10.57 -14.36 -10.60
C TRP A 305 -10.25 -15.50 -9.63
N VAL A 306 -9.71 -15.17 -8.45
CA VAL A 306 -9.43 -16.17 -7.42
C VAL A 306 -10.71 -16.86 -6.96
N LEU A 307 -11.78 -16.12 -6.70
CA LEU A 307 -13.08 -16.70 -6.30
C LEU A 307 -13.67 -17.64 -7.35
N GLY A 308 -13.42 -17.40 -8.63
CA GLY A 308 -13.97 -18.22 -9.71
C GLY A 308 -13.34 -19.61 -9.81
N TYR A 309 -12.09 -19.76 -9.36
CA TYR A 309 -11.38 -21.04 -9.32
C TYR A 309 -11.18 -21.61 -7.93
N TRP A 310 -11.53 -20.86 -6.88
CA TRP A 310 -11.44 -21.33 -5.50
C TRP A 310 -12.53 -22.36 -5.22
N ASN A 311 -12.13 -23.45 -4.56
CA ASN A 311 -13.01 -24.59 -4.24
C ASN A 311 -13.92 -24.35 -3.02
N GLY A 312 -13.78 -23.22 -2.33
CA GLY A 312 -14.55 -22.87 -1.14
C GLY A 312 -13.95 -23.36 0.19
N ASP A 313 -12.85 -24.11 0.16
CA ASP A 313 -12.20 -24.59 1.39
C ASP A 313 -11.42 -23.45 2.05
N LEU A 314 -11.76 -23.19 3.31
CA LEU A 314 -11.11 -22.15 4.10
C LEU A 314 -9.68 -22.56 4.46
N TYR A 315 -8.77 -21.60 4.34
CA TYR A 315 -7.36 -21.78 4.76
C TYR A 315 -7.14 -21.61 6.26
N TRP A 316 -8.16 -21.23 7.04
CA TRP A 316 -8.14 -21.14 8.51
C TRP A 316 -6.97 -20.35 9.12
N GLY A 317 -6.48 -19.35 8.41
CA GLY A 317 -5.37 -18.51 8.85
C GLY A 317 -3.98 -19.01 8.46
N LEU A 318 -3.88 -20.08 7.68
CA LEU A 318 -2.59 -20.61 7.23
C LEU A 318 -1.80 -19.60 6.38
N SER A 319 -2.46 -18.73 5.63
CA SER A 319 -1.75 -17.66 4.90
C SER A 319 -1.15 -16.62 5.84
N TYR A 320 -1.87 -16.24 6.90
CA TYR A 320 -1.35 -15.37 7.94
C TYR A 320 -0.22 -16.03 8.72
N PHE A 321 -0.35 -17.31 9.03
CA PHE A 321 0.71 -18.06 9.70
C PHE A 321 1.97 -18.12 8.83
N ALA A 322 1.84 -18.43 7.54
CA ALA A 322 2.93 -18.40 6.57
C ALA A 322 3.62 -17.03 6.49
N ALA A 323 2.84 -15.94 6.59
CA ALA A 323 3.37 -14.58 6.63
C ALA A 323 4.10 -14.27 7.94
N ILE A 324 3.58 -14.70 9.09
CA ILE A 324 4.20 -14.52 10.41
C ILE A 324 5.54 -15.27 10.51
N VAL A 325 5.67 -16.42 9.87
CA VAL A 325 6.93 -17.18 9.84
C VAL A 325 7.81 -16.83 8.64
N SER A 326 7.48 -15.77 7.88
CA SER A 326 8.16 -15.45 6.62
C SER A 326 9.64 -15.09 6.76
N PHE A 327 10.09 -14.73 7.98
CA PHE A 327 11.50 -14.53 8.32
C PHE A 327 12.32 -15.84 8.26
N ILE A 328 11.66 -17.00 8.30
CA ILE A 328 12.29 -18.31 8.12
C ILE A 328 12.33 -18.64 6.61
N PRO A 329 13.49 -19.03 6.05
CA PRO A 329 13.59 -19.49 4.67
C PRO A 329 12.67 -20.67 4.38
N SER A 330 12.04 -20.69 3.20
CA SER A 330 11.13 -21.77 2.82
C SER A 330 11.81 -23.12 2.63
N SER A 331 13.13 -23.13 2.39
CA SER A 331 13.94 -24.34 2.42
C SER A 331 13.95 -25.04 3.78
N LEU A 332 13.72 -24.30 4.87
CA LEU A 332 13.61 -24.84 6.23
C LEU A 332 12.16 -25.03 6.66
N TYR A 333 11.25 -24.21 6.14
CA TYR A 333 9.84 -24.24 6.52
C TYR A 333 8.91 -24.14 5.29
N PRO A 334 8.50 -25.29 4.69
CA PRO A 334 7.77 -25.34 3.43
C PRO A 334 6.39 -24.67 3.44
N ILE A 335 5.82 -24.42 4.63
CA ILE A 335 4.52 -23.74 4.79
C ILE A 335 4.47 -22.40 4.04
N ARG A 336 5.60 -21.69 3.93
CA ARG A 336 5.67 -20.42 3.20
C ARG A 336 5.43 -20.59 1.70
N ASP A 337 5.91 -21.68 1.11
CA ASP A 337 5.75 -21.95 -0.32
C ASP A 337 4.36 -22.52 -0.64
N LEU A 338 3.73 -23.20 0.33
CA LEU A 338 2.38 -23.76 0.21
C LEU A 338 1.29 -22.70 0.46
N TYR A 339 1.44 -21.89 1.50
CA TYR A 339 0.38 -21.02 2.00
C TYR A 339 0.70 -19.52 1.91
N GLY A 340 1.83 -19.13 1.34
CA GLY A 340 2.07 -17.72 1.04
C GLY A 340 0.99 -17.17 0.11
N ILE A 341 0.37 -16.03 0.44
CA ILE A 341 -0.81 -15.52 -0.28
C ILE A 341 -0.58 -15.34 -1.79
N GLY A 342 0.63 -14.93 -2.20
CA GLY A 342 1.00 -14.85 -3.61
C GLY A 342 0.98 -16.22 -4.31
N LYS A 343 1.40 -17.28 -3.62
CA LYS A 343 1.37 -18.66 -4.14
C LYS A 343 -0.05 -19.22 -4.15
N ILE A 344 -0.85 -18.98 -3.11
CA ILE A 344 -2.26 -19.35 -3.07
C ILE A 344 -2.98 -18.76 -4.28
N THR A 345 -2.91 -17.44 -4.48
CA THR A 345 -3.65 -16.78 -5.56
C THR A 345 -3.23 -17.22 -6.96
N VAL A 346 -1.93 -17.43 -7.19
CA VAL A 346 -1.41 -17.98 -8.46
C VAL A 346 -1.94 -19.40 -8.70
N ASN A 347 -1.78 -20.29 -7.73
CA ASN A 347 -2.14 -21.70 -7.88
C ASN A 347 -3.66 -21.84 -8.06
N THR A 348 -4.45 -21.08 -7.31
CA THR A 348 -5.91 -21.05 -7.46
C THR A 348 -6.31 -20.56 -8.84
N ALA A 349 -5.71 -19.48 -9.36
CA ALA A 349 -6.05 -18.95 -10.67
C ALA A 349 -5.44 -19.73 -11.87
N GLY A 350 -4.73 -20.83 -11.61
CA GLY A 350 -4.07 -21.63 -12.65
C GLY A 350 -2.92 -20.92 -13.36
N LEU A 351 -2.31 -19.93 -12.70
CA LEU A 351 -1.18 -19.18 -13.24
C LEU A 351 0.14 -19.89 -12.92
N ASP A 352 1.19 -19.60 -13.68
CA ASP A 352 2.53 -20.12 -13.39
C ASP A 352 3.21 -19.31 -12.27
N ALA A 353 3.56 -19.99 -11.19
CA ALA A 353 4.19 -19.43 -10.00
C ALA A 353 5.65 -19.01 -10.19
N SER A 354 6.25 -19.35 -11.33
CA SER A 354 7.59 -18.90 -11.72
C SER A 354 7.58 -17.53 -12.41
N THR A 355 6.48 -17.19 -13.08
CA THR A 355 6.34 -15.97 -13.89
C THR A 355 5.41 -14.93 -13.28
N HIS A 356 4.45 -15.35 -12.43
CA HIS A 356 3.48 -14.44 -11.81
C HIS A 356 3.67 -14.29 -10.29
N PRO A 357 3.70 -13.06 -9.73
CA PRO A 357 3.97 -12.83 -8.30
C PRO A 357 2.76 -13.04 -7.37
N GLY A 358 1.55 -13.19 -7.90
CA GLY A 358 0.29 -13.22 -7.13
C GLY A 358 -0.74 -12.23 -7.62
N LEU A 359 -2.02 -12.60 -7.51
CA LEU A 359 -3.15 -11.71 -7.80
C LEU A 359 -3.51 -10.90 -6.54
N ARG A 360 -3.96 -9.66 -6.71
CA ARG A 360 -4.29 -8.78 -5.57
C ARG A 360 -5.78 -8.88 -5.26
N MET A 361 -6.15 -9.54 -4.17
CA MET A 361 -7.56 -9.70 -3.82
C MET A 361 -8.16 -8.54 -3.01
N GLY A 362 -7.53 -7.37 -3.05
CA GLY A 362 -7.90 -6.22 -2.23
C GLY A 362 -7.77 -6.44 -0.72
N MET A 363 -8.40 -5.54 0.05
CA MET A 363 -8.29 -5.49 1.51
C MET A 363 -8.91 -6.70 2.23
N PHE A 364 -9.98 -7.27 1.67
CA PHE A 364 -10.81 -8.27 2.35
C PHE A 364 -10.72 -9.68 1.74
N GLY A 365 -10.12 -9.84 0.55
CA GLY A 365 -10.10 -11.13 -0.13
C GLY A 365 -9.31 -12.21 0.61
N GLU A 366 -8.14 -11.87 1.16
CA GLU A 366 -7.36 -12.81 1.98
C GLU A 366 -8.12 -13.24 3.24
N MET A 367 -8.84 -12.31 3.87
CA MET A 367 -9.66 -12.61 5.06
C MET A 367 -10.81 -13.56 4.70
N TYR A 368 -11.43 -13.35 3.53
CA TYR A 368 -12.53 -14.18 3.07
C TYR A 368 -12.11 -15.62 2.83
N ILE A 369 -11.00 -15.86 2.12
CA ILE A 369 -10.54 -17.23 1.85
C ILE A 369 -10.02 -17.95 3.10
N ASN A 370 -9.64 -17.22 4.15
CA ASN A 370 -9.19 -17.82 5.41
C ASN A 370 -10.33 -18.09 6.40
N PHE A 371 -11.31 -17.19 6.47
CA PHE A 371 -12.27 -17.14 7.58
C PHE A 371 -13.71 -16.84 7.14
N GLY A 372 -13.98 -16.79 5.84
CA GLY A 372 -15.28 -16.45 5.28
C GLY A 372 -15.75 -15.03 5.66
N LEU A 373 -17.07 -14.82 5.60
CA LEU A 373 -17.70 -13.53 5.90
C LEU A 373 -17.45 -13.06 7.34
N ILE A 374 -17.34 -13.99 8.29
CA ILE A 374 -17.09 -13.67 9.71
C ILE A 374 -15.73 -12.98 9.83
N GLY A 375 -14.69 -13.50 9.18
CA GLY A 375 -13.37 -12.87 9.16
C GLY A 375 -13.40 -11.50 8.50
N VAL A 376 -14.06 -11.37 7.35
CA VAL A 376 -14.19 -10.08 6.64
C VAL A 376 -14.77 -8.99 7.54
N ILE A 377 -15.85 -9.28 8.27
CA ILE A 377 -16.48 -8.32 9.18
C ILE A 377 -15.57 -8.06 10.40
N ALA A 378 -15.04 -9.10 11.03
CA ALA A 378 -14.22 -8.96 12.24
C ALA A 378 -12.94 -8.15 11.99
N PHE A 379 -12.22 -8.44 10.90
CA PHE A 379 -11.04 -7.70 10.52
C PHE A 379 -11.38 -6.31 9.99
N GLY A 380 -12.52 -6.11 9.33
CA GLY A 380 -13.04 -4.78 9.00
C GLY A 380 -13.21 -3.91 10.24
N ILE A 381 -13.85 -4.44 11.29
CA ILE A 381 -14.01 -3.75 12.58
C ILE A 381 -12.65 -3.42 13.21
N MET A 382 -11.73 -4.39 13.23
CA MET A 382 -10.38 -4.17 13.76
C MET A 382 -9.67 -3.04 13.00
N TRP A 383 -9.65 -3.12 11.67
CA TRP A 383 -8.99 -2.14 10.81
C TRP A 383 -9.59 -0.74 10.97
N GLY A 384 -10.93 -0.62 10.99
CA GLY A 384 -11.63 0.63 11.21
C GLY A 384 -11.35 1.26 12.58
N TYR A 385 -11.29 0.44 13.64
CA TYR A 385 -10.93 0.93 14.97
C TYR A 385 -9.52 1.55 14.97
N ILE A 386 -8.55 0.88 14.35
CA ILE A 386 -7.15 1.31 14.31
C ILE A 386 -6.97 2.53 13.43
N GLN A 387 -7.59 2.55 12.24
CA GLN A 387 -7.52 3.70 11.34
C GLN A 387 -8.10 4.96 12.00
N ARG A 388 -9.18 4.82 12.77
CA ARG A 388 -9.75 5.96 13.50
C ARG A 388 -8.82 6.42 14.63
N ARG A 389 -8.21 5.48 15.36
CA ARG A 389 -7.19 5.76 16.36
C ARG A 389 -5.97 6.48 15.77
N LEU A 390 -5.49 6.03 14.61
CA LEU A 390 -4.39 6.64 13.86
C LEU A 390 -4.71 8.08 13.51
N ASP A 391 -5.89 8.33 12.96
CA ASP A 391 -6.37 9.66 12.63
C ASP A 391 -6.40 10.59 13.86
N VAL A 392 -7.00 10.16 14.97
CA VAL A 392 -7.08 10.98 16.19
C VAL A 392 -5.69 11.28 16.78
N LEU A 393 -4.82 10.29 16.86
CA LEU A 393 -3.49 10.46 17.47
C LEU A 393 -2.53 11.27 16.60
N THR A 394 -2.51 11.03 15.28
CA THR A 394 -1.67 11.80 14.36
C THR A 394 -2.07 13.27 14.34
N LYS A 395 -3.38 13.56 14.36
CA LYS A 395 -3.93 14.91 14.52
C LYS A 395 -3.50 15.53 15.85
N ARG A 396 -3.65 14.81 16.96
CA ARG A 396 -3.28 15.30 18.31
C ARG A 396 -1.80 15.64 18.41
N PHE A 397 -0.91 14.75 17.98
CA PHE A 397 0.53 14.99 18.08
C PHE A 397 1.03 16.05 17.09
N SER A 398 0.45 16.11 15.89
CA SER A 398 0.76 17.16 14.92
C SER A 398 0.35 18.55 15.44
N SER A 399 -0.86 18.68 16.00
CA SER A 399 -1.32 19.94 16.60
C SER A 399 -0.46 20.39 17.80
N ASN A 400 0.19 19.44 18.48
CA ASN A 400 1.14 19.72 19.57
C ASN A 400 2.58 20.01 19.08
N GLY A 401 2.82 20.16 17.78
CA GLY A 401 4.16 20.49 17.28
C GLY A 401 5.12 19.30 17.12
N ASN A 402 4.66 18.06 17.33
CA ASN A 402 5.53 16.88 17.38
C ASN A 402 5.22 15.86 16.26
N VAL A 403 5.77 16.13 15.08
CA VAL A 403 5.62 15.30 13.87
C VAL A 403 6.29 13.95 14.04
N ILE A 404 7.44 13.89 14.70
CA ILE A 404 8.15 12.62 14.89
C ILE A 404 7.30 11.66 15.72
N ARG A 405 6.57 12.19 16.72
CA ARG A 405 5.60 11.40 17.50
C ARG A 405 4.34 11.07 16.71
N ALA A 406 3.85 11.97 15.85
CA ALA A 406 2.79 11.61 14.91
C ALA A 406 3.24 10.48 13.97
N GLY A 407 4.51 10.50 13.56
CA GLY A 407 5.06 9.49 12.67
C GLY A 407 5.26 8.12 13.35
N SER A 408 5.67 8.12 14.62
CA SER A 408 5.80 6.86 15.37
C SER A 408 4.48 6.09 15.44
N VAL A 409 3.35 6.81 15.50
CA VAL A 409 2.00 6.25 15.50
C VAL A 409 1.70 5.45 14.23
N LEU A 410 2.12 5.95 13.07
CA LEU A 410 1.93 5.26 11.81
C LEU A 410 2.82 4.00 11.72
N ILE A 411 4.06 4.06 12.21
CA ILE A 411 4.95 2.89 12.21
C ILE A 411 4.42 1.78 13.11
N TYR A 412 4.13 2.05 14.38
CA TYR A 412 3.77 0.94 15.27
C TYR A 412 2.38 0.36 14.94
N SER A 413 1.54 1.12 14.24
CA SER A 413 0.23 0.65 13.79
C SER A 413 0.28 -0.01 12.40
N SER A 414 1.39 0.11 11.65
CA SER A 414 1.53 -0.51 10.33
C SER A 414 1.52 -2.03 10.39
N PHE A 415 1.90 -2.63 11.52
CA PHE A 415 1.76 -4.07 11.78
C PHE A 415 0.37 -4.58 11.41
N ILE A 416 -0.66 -3.82 11.75
CA ILE A 416 -2.04 -4.26 11.56
C ILE A 416 -2.47 -4.12 10.09
N SER A 417 -1.85 -3.20 9.35
CA SER A 417 -1.99 -3.07 7.90
C SER A 417 -1.50 -4.30 7.16
N TYR A 418 -0.52 -5.02 7.72
CA TYR A 418 -0.07 -6.27 7.11
C TYR A 418 -1.05 -7.43 7.28
N PHE A 419 -2.07 -7.32 8.16
CA PHE A 419 -3.17 -8.30 8.18
C PHE A 419 -4.20 -8.05 7.08
N THR A 420 -4.23 -6.87 6.45
CA THR A 420 -5.06 -6.69 5.25
C THR A 420 -4.42 -7.31 4.02
N VAL A 421 -3.09 -7.35 3.96
CA VAL A 421 -2.33 -7.99 2.88
C VAL A 421 -1.06 -8.62 3.47
N SER A 422 -1.08 -9.94 3.70
CA SER A 422 -0.03 -10.64 4.44
C SER A 422 1.31 -10.73 3.68
N ALA A 423 1.30 -10.51 2.36
CA ALA A 423 2.51 -10.45 1.54
C ALA A 423 3.52 -9.38 2.02
N GLY A 424 3.08 -8.36 2.76
CA GLY A 424 3.95 -7.30 3.26
C GLY A 424 4.74 -7.61 4.55
N PHE A 425 4.49 -8.76 5.21
CA PHE A 425 5.15 -9.10 6.49
C PHE A 425 6.68 -9.14 6.42
N TRP A 426 7.26 -9.48 5.26
CA TRP A 426 8.71 -9.41 5.08
C TRP A 426 9.27 -7.99 5.33
N GLY A 427 8.59 -6.96 4.81
CA GLY A 427 8.97 -5.57 5.04
C GLY A 427 8.79 -5.15 6.51
N PHE A 428 7.80 -5.73 7.19
CA PHE A 428 7.62 -5.55 8.64
C PHE A 428 8.81 -6.08 9.44
N TYR A 429 9.28 -7.31 9.16
CA TYR A 429 10.44 -7.88 9.85
C TYR A 429 11.72 -7.09 9.61
N ILE A 430 11.94 -6.62 8.38
CA ILE A 430 13.08 -5.74 8.10
C ILE A 430 12.97 -4.43 8.88
N THR A 431 11.77 -3.86 8.97
CA THR A 431 11.54 -2.64 9.77
C THR A 431 11.88 -2.89 11.24
N ILE A 432 11.43 -4.00 11.83
CA ILE A 432 11.79 -4.38 13.21
C ILE A 432 13.30 -4.50 13.36
N PHE A 433 13.94 -5.29 12.49
CA PHE A 433 15.37 -5.56 12.52
C PHE A 433 16.19 -4.26 12.48
N LEU A 434 15.90 -3.38 11.53
CA LEU A 434 16.58 -2.09 11.38
C LEU A 434 16.37 -1.19 12.59
N LEU A 435 15.13 -1.07 13.09
CA LEU A 435 14.84 -0.25 14.26
C LEU A 435 15.54 -0.76 15.52
N VAL A 436 15.62 -2.09 15.71
CA VAL A 436 16.35 -2.69 16.83
C VAL A 436 17.84 -2.37 16.74
N ILE A 437 18.47 -2.62 15.59
CA ILE A 437 19.92 -2.37 15.41
C ILE A 437 20.25 -0.90 15.63
N LEU A 438 19.50 0.00 15.00
CA LEU A 438 19.73 1.44 15.12
C LEU A 438 19.47 1.94 16.55
N TYR A 439 18.50 1.33 17.25
CA TYR A 439 18.26 1.63 18.65
C TYR A 439 19.42 1.18 19.54
N LEU A 440 19.98 -0.02 19.33
CA LEU A 440 21.15 -0.50 20.07
C LEU A 440 22.37 0.40 19.84
N ILE A 441 22.66 0.76 18.58
CA ILE A 441 23.71 1.72 18.22
C ILE A 441 23.47 3.07 18.91
N SER A 442 22.20 3.50 19.01
CA SER A 442 21.86 4.75 19.71
C SER A 442 22.18 4.74 21.19
N HIS A 443 22.15 3.57 21.80
CA HIS A 443 22.36 3.44 23.23
C HIS A 443 23.84 3.36 23.57
N ILE A 444 24.62 2.66 22.75
CA ILE A 444 26.08 2.59 22.89
C ILE A 444 26.68 4.00 22.78
N ASN A 445 26.31 4.76 21.74
CA ASN A 445 26.80 6.12 21.51
C ASN A 445 26.34 7.16 22.55
N ALA A 446 25.39 6.83 23.42
CA ALA A 446 24.95 7.71 24.50
C ALA A 446 25.73 7.47 25.81
N ASN A 447 26.39 6.31 25.93
CA ASN A 447 27.18 5.90 27.08
C ASN A 447 28.70 6.03 26.85
N SER A 448 29.11 6.32 25.61
CA SER A 448 30.45 6.74 25.20
C SER A 448 30.51 8.25 25.01
#